data_AF-A0A930GUP7-F1
#
_entry.id   AF-A0A930GUP7-F1
#
_cell.length_a   1.000
_cell.length_b   1.000
_cell.length_c   1.000
_cell.angle_alpha   90.00
_cell.angle_beta   90.00
_cell.angle_gamma   90.00
#
_symmetry.space_group_name_H-M   'P 1'
#
loop_
_entity.id
_entity.type
_entity.pdbx_description
1 polymer ?
#
loop_
_entity_poly.entity_id
_entity_poly.type
_entity_poly.pdbx_seq_one_letter_code
_entity_poly.pdbx_strand_id
1 'polypeptide(L)'
;DIDDEDSLSERLDTENVIFDTNKINIAVIKLPHISNFTDFNPLSRRKEIAMKYISTPKEMEDADLVIIPGTKNTLYDLRWLKNMGFTHDNLKDKNIIGICGGFQMLGNELIDEYGVEEGGTEEGLKLLNFSTIFAKEKTTRQTETEVINSPDFMDLCNFTIQGYEIHMGSTIDPKENPFTKSDITDNGGFVNNNIMGTYIHGIFENDNFVDAIITGLIKKTGKTVTIDTSINNFDIYKESQYELLADLIEESLDIDVILDILDKSGK
;
A
#
# COMPACT_ATOMS: atom_id res chain seq x y z
N ASP A 1 23.35 16.10 -10.11
CA ASP A 1 22.36 16.00 -11.21
C ASP A 1 22.60 14.87 -12.18
N ILE A 2 23.79 14.70 -12.80
CA ILE A 2 24.01 13.57 -13.72
C ILE A 2 24.17 12.21 -13.00
N ASP A 3 24.79 12.17 -11.82
CA ASP A 3 24.99 10.90 -11.07
C ASP A 3 23.71 10.29 -10.50
N ASP A 4 22.72 11.11 -10.15
CA ASP A 4 21.44 10.62 -9.59
C ASP A 4 20.54 10.05 -10.68
N GLU A 5 20.57 10.56 -11.92
CA GLU A 5 19.78 10.00 -13.04
C GLU A 5 20.35 8.66 -13.55
N ASP A 6 21.67 8.52 -13.65
CA ASP A 6 22.31 7.26 -14.08
C ASP A 6 22.12 6.15 -13.04
N SER A 7 22.25 6.47 -11.74
CA SER A 7 21.99 5.51 -10.66
C SER A 7 20.51 5.16 -10.49
N LEU A 8 19.60 6.08 -10.83
CA LEU A 8 18.17 5.82 -10.90
C LEU A 8 17.85 4.86 -12.05
N SER A 9 18.46 5.06 -13.21
CA SER A 9 18.21 4.26 -14.41
C SER A 9 18.59 2.79 -14.23
N GLU A 10 19.75 2.51 -13.63
CA GLU A 10 20.18 1.13 -13.32
C GLU A 10 19.26 0.43 -12.30
N ARG A 11 18.77 1.17 -11.29
CA ARG A 11 17.89 0.61 -10.25
C ARG A 11 16.47 0.33 -10.74
N LEU A 12 16.04 1.02 -11.79
CA LEU A 12 14.75 0.81 -12.43
C LEU A 12 14.84 -0.19 -13.60
N ASP A 13 16.03 -0.64 -13.97
CA ASP A 13 16.21 -1.64 -15.02
C ASP A 13 15.85 -3.03 -14.50
N THR A 14 14.65 -3.45 -14.88
CA THR A 14 14.10 -4.77 -14.58
C THR A 14 13.59 -5.44 -15.87
N GLU A 15 14.10 -5.01 -17.03
CA GLU A 15 13.64 -5.52 -18.33
C GLU A 15 13.84 -7.05 -18.45
N ASN A 16 14.86 -7.57 -17.79
CA ASN A 16 15.19 -9.00 -17.76
C ASN A 16 14.43 -9.79 -16.68
N VAL A 17 13.64 -9.13 -15.82
CA VAL A 17 12.80 -9.83 -14.83
C VAL A 17 11.59 -10.42 -15.54
N ILE A 18 11.42 -11.73 -15.41
CA ILE A 18 10.27 -12.47 -15.94
C ILE A 18 9.39 -12.89 -14.76
N PHE A 19 8.09 -12.64 -14.89
CA PHE A 19 7.10 -13.09 -13.94
C PHE A 19 7.03 -14.63 -13.91
N ASP A 20 6.90 -15.18 -12.70
CA ASP A 20 7.01 -16.61 -12.42
C ASP A 20 5.76 -17.08 -11.66
N THR A 21 5.24 -18.25 -12.03
CA THR A 21 4.09 -18.86 -11.35
C THR A 21 4.41 -19.32 -9.92
N ASN A 22 5.69 -19.52 -9.60
CA ASN A 22 6.18 -19.90 -8.26
C ASN A 22 6.57 -18.70 -7.40
N LYS A 23 6.26 -17.47 -7.86
CA LYS A 23 6.51 -16.22 -7.15
C LYS A 23 5.27 -15.32 -7.14
N ILE A 24 5.30 -14.34 -6.25
CA ILE A 24 4.40 -13.20 -6.27
C ILE A 24 4.94 -12.15 -7.25
N ASN A 25 4.19 -11.92 -8.32
CA ASN A 25 4.53 -11.01 -9.39
C ASN A 25 4.01 -9.60 -9.04
N ILE A 26 4.94 -8.67 -8.82
CA ILE A 26 4.62 -7.28 -8.51
C ILE A 26 5.05 -6.39 -9.67
N ALA A 27 4.11 -5.69 -10.27
CA ALA A 27 4.38 -4.68 -11.27
C ALA A 27 4.39 -3.29 -10.63
N VAL A 28 5.48 -2.54 -10.74
CA VAL A 28 5.55 -1.13 -10.32
C VAL A 28 5.51 -0.26 -11.56
N ILE A 29 4.57 0.68 -11.67
CA ILE A 29 4.51 1.53 -12.87
C ILE A 29 5.69 2.51 -12.86
N LYS A 30 6.50 2.51 -13.93
CA LYS A 30 7.65 3.39 -14.09
C LYS A 30 7.20 4.78 -14.52
N LEU A 31 6.74 5.58 -13.56
CA LEU A 31 6.34 6.96 -13.80
C LEU A 31 7.54 7.83 -14.22
N PRO A 32 7.37 8.80 -15.15
CA PRO A 32 8.42 9.72 -15.57
C PRO A 32 9.07 10.50 -14.41
N HIS A 33 8.27 10.90 -13.41
CA HIS A 33 8.73 11.68 -12.27
C HIS A 33 8.65 10.90 -10.95
N ILE A 34 8.86 9.57 -11.01
CA ILE A 34 8.84 8.70 -9.83
C ILE A 34 9.66 9.28 -8.68
N SER A 35 9.05 9.35 -7.51
CA SER A 35 9.68 9.78 -6.26
C SER A 35 9.89 8.59 -5.34
N ASN A 36 10.82 8.74 -4.38
CA ASN A 36 11.02 7.74 -3.31
C ASN A 36 11.13 6.30 -3.85
N PHE A 37 11.78 6.10 -5.00
CA PHE A 37 11.89 4.80 -5.67
C PHE A 37 12.47 3.70 -4.76
N THR A 38 13.21 4.09 -3.72
CA THR A 38 13.75 3.19 -2.70
C THR A 38 12.68 2.52 -1.85
N ASP A 39 11.45 3.03 -1.81
CA ASP A 39 10.33 2.45 -1.08
C ASP A 39 10.07 0.98 -1.49
N PHE A 40 10.46 0.61 -2.72
CA PHE A 40 10.24 -0.74 -3.26
C PHE A 40 11.45 -1.67 -3.06
N ASN A 41 12.57 -1.16 -2.53
CA ASN A 41 13.77 -1.97 -2.27
C ASN A 41 13.47 -3.17 -1.35
N PRO A 42 12.68 -3.05 -0.26
CA PRO A 42 12.34 -4.19 0.58
C PRO A 42 11.68 -5.32 -0.22
N LEU A 43 10.75 -4.99 -1.13
CA LEU A 43 10.08 -5.96 -1.99
C LEU A 43 11.08 -6.69 -2.91
N SER A 44 12.01 -5.96 -3.52
CA SER A 44 13.03 -6.54 -4.41
C SER A 44 13.98 -7.52 -3.72
N ARG A 45 14.13 -7.42 -2.39
CA ARG A 45 15.01 -8.29 -1.59
C ARG A 45 14.33 -9.60 -1.19
N ARG A 46 13.01 -9.71 -1.31
CA ARG A 46 12.24 -10.91 -0.99
C ARG A 46 12.40 -11.95 -2.09
N LYS A 47 12.77 -13.18 -1.73
CA LYS A 47 12.97 -14.27 -2.69
C LYS A 47 11.64 -14.72 -3.31
N GLU A 48 10.57 -14.57 -2.55
CA GLU A 48 9.18 -14.89 -2.90
C GLU A 48 8.62 -13.98 -4.00
N ILE A 49 9.24 -12.81 -4.22
CA ILE A 49 8.75 -11.77 -5.11
C ILE A 49 9.54 -11.76 -6.42
N ALA A 50 8.82 -11.57 -7.52
CA ALA A 50 9.34 -11.13 -8.80
C ALA A 50 8.82 -9.71 -9.05
N MET A 51 9.66 -8.70 -8.84
CA MET A 51 9.28 -7.30 -8.99
C MET A 51 9.80 -6.76 -10.32
N LYS A 52 8.91 -6.15 -11.11
CA LYS A 52 9.23 -5.54 -12.40
C LYS A 52 8.67 -4.13 -12.49
N TYR A 53 9.48 -3.20 -12.98
CA TYR A 53 9.02 -1.89 -13.43
C TYR A 53 8.41 -2.00 -14.83
N ILE A 54 7.19 -1.49 -14.99
CA ILE A 54 6.43 -1.58 -16.24
C ILE A 54 6.16 -0.21 -16.83
N SER A 55 6.10 -0.12 -18.16
CA SER A 55 5.76 1.12 -18.87
C SER A 55 4.49 1.00 -19.71
N THR A 56 3.98 -0.22 -19.90
CA THR A 56 2.75 -0.47 -20.67
C THR A 56 1.78 -1.40 -19.93
N PRO A 57 0.45 -1.25 -20.14
CA PRO A 57 -0.55 -2.11 -19.51
C PRO A 57 -0.40 -3.60 -19.82
N LYS A 58 0.17 -3.96 -20.98
CA LYS A 58 0.37 -5.37 -21.35
C LYS A 58 1.29 -6.10 -20.38
N GLU A 59 2.24 -5.39 -19.78
CA GLU A 59 3.22 -5.99 -18.88
C GLU A 59 2.65 -6.34 -17.51
N MET A 60 1.43 -5.90 -17.18
CA MET A 60 0.75 -6.23 -15.92
C MET A 60 -0.21 -7.44 -16.05
N GLU A 61 -0.21 -8.14 -17.18
CA GLU A 61 -1.11 -9.27 -17.46
C GLU A 61 -1.01 -10.34 -16.37
N ASP A 62 0.21 -10.81 -16.09
CA ASP A 62 0.53 -11.83 -15.07
C ASP A 62 0.91 -11.26 -13.70
N ALA A 63 0.69 -9.96 -13.47
CA ALA A 63 0.95 -9.32 -12.19
C ALA A 63 -0.15 -9.69 -11.17
N ASP A 64 0.27 -10.13 -9.98
CA ASP A 64 -0.61 -10.39 -8.85
C ASP A 64 -0.92 -9.09 -8.08
N LEU A 65 -0.03 -8.10 -8.17
CA LEU A 65 -0.17 -6.78 -7.57
C LEU A 65 0.43 -5.71 -8.50
N VAL A 66 -0.27 -4.59 -8.66
CA VAL A 66 0.19 -3.41 -9.37
C VAL A 66 0.41 -2.28 -8.35
N ILE A 67 1.55 -1.60 -8.44
CA ILE A 67 1.88 -0.46 -7.59
C ILE A 67 1.96 0.80 -8.45
N ILE A 68 1.20 1.82 -8.07
CA ILE A 68 1.32 3.18 -8.62
C ILE A 68 2.15 3.98 -7.61
N PRO A 69 3.43 4.26 -7.91
CA PRO A 69 4.34 4.85 -6.94
C PRO A 69 4.06 6.33 -6.70
N GLY A 70 4.75 6.90 -5.71
CA GLY A 70 4.80 8.35 -5.53
C GLY A 70 5.47 9.04 -6.73
N THR A 71 5.12 10.30 -6.94
CA THR A 71 5.69 11.16 -7.98
C THR A 71 5.87 12.58 -7.49
N LYS A 72 6.81 13.30 -8.10
CA LYS A 72 7.03 14.74 -7.87
C LYS A 72 6.13 15.62 -8.74
N ASN A 73 5.46 15.07 -9.75
CA ASN A 73 4.54 15.79 -10.63
C ASN A 73 3.34 14.89 -10.97
N THR A 74 2.36 14.91 -10.06
CA THR A 74 1.19 14.03 -10.07
C THR A 74 0.28 14.29 -11.26
N LEU A 75 -0.02 15.55 -11.58
CA LEU A 75 -0.88 15.88 -12.72
C LEU A 75 -0.24 15.48 -14.05
N TYR A 76 1.07 15.73 -14.23
CA TYR A 76 1.78 15.29 -15.42
C TYR A 76 1.76 13.76 -15.55
N ASP A 77 2.15 13.05 -14.49
CA ASP A 77 2.29 11.60 -14.52
C ASP A 77 0.92 10.89 -14.65
N LEU A 78 -0.17 11.49 -14.14
CA LEU A 78 -1.54 11.02 -14.37
C LEU A 78 -1.93 11.11 -15.86
N ARG A 79 -1.63 12.23 -16.52
CA ARG A 79 -1.87 12.39 -17.96
C ARG A 79 -1.00 11.39 -18.75
N TRP A 80 0.25 11.21 -18.34
CA TRP A 80 1.16 10.24 -18.94
C TRP A 80 0.64 8.80 -18.80
N LEU A 81 0.19 8.39 -17.61
CA LEU A 81 -0.41 7.07 -17.36
C LEU A 81 -1.56 6.79 -18.32
N LYS A 82 -2.50 7.73 -18.43
CA LYS A 82 -3.64 7.63 -19.34
C LYS A 82 -3.19 7.52 -20.80
N ASN A 83 -2.19 8.31 -21.20
CA ASN A 83 -1.63 8.27 -22.56
C ASN A 83 -0.92 6.95 -22.88
N MET A 84 -0.27 6.32 -21.89
CA MET A 84 0.30 4.97 -22.03
C MET A 84 -0.75 3.86 -22.02
N GLY A 85 -2.02 4.20 -21.78
CA GLY A 85 -3.15 3.27 -21.79
C GLY A 85 -3.48 2.67 -20.43
N PHE A 86 -2.88 3.13 -19.33
CA PHE A 86 -3.34 2.77 -17.98
C PHE A 86 -4.63 3.53 -17.70
N THR A 87 -5.74 2.79 -17.64
CA THR A 87 -7.08 3.38 -17.54
C THR A 87 -7.89 2.63 -16.49
N HIS A 88 -9.01 3.21 -16.09
CA HIS A 88 -9.94 2.55 -15.17
C HIS A 88 -10.27 1.10 -15.60
N ASP A 89 -10.52 0.87 -16.89
CA ASP A 89 -11.01 -0.43 -17.38
C ASP A 89 -10.00 -1.58 -17.25
N ASN A 90 -8.70 -1.32 -17.33
CA ASN A 90 -7.68 -2.36 -17.16
C ASN A 90 -7.10 -2.42 -15.75
N LEU A 91 -7.38 -1.43 -14.91
CA LEU A 91 -6.90 -1.36 -13.52
C LEU A 91 -7.96 -1.82 -12.51
N LYS A 92 -9.26 -1.61 -12.76
CA LYS A 92 -10.34 -1.83 -11.77
C LYS A 92 -10.40 -3.25 -11.19
N ASP A 93 -9.98 -4.26 -11.95
CA ASP A 93 -10.00 -5.66 -11.54
C ASP A 93 -8.62 -6.15 -11.05
N LYS A 94 -7.59 -5.29 -11.04
CA LYS A 94 -6.25 -5.61 -10.55
C LYS A 94 -6.13 -5.31 -9.06
N ASN A 95 -5.30 -6.07 -8.35
CA ASN A 95 -4.90 -5.67 -7.01
C ASN A 95 -3.97 -4.47 -7.10
N ILE A 96 -4.27 -3.37 -6.41
CA ILE A 96 -3.54 -2.11 -6.55
C ILE A 96 -3.11 -1.54 -5.20
N ILE A 97 -1.86 -1.06 -5.14
CA ILE A 97 -1.40 -0.13 -4.10
C ILE A 97 -1.00 1.20 -4.76
N GLY A 98 -1.67 2.29 -4.39
CA GLY A 98 -1.24 3.66 -4.72
C GLY A 98 -0.49 4.30 -3.56
N ILE A 99 0.63 4.97 -3.82
CA ILE A 99 1.43 5.65 -2.79
C ILE A 99 1.54 7.13 -3.14
N CYS A 100 1.20 8.01 -2.17
CA CYS A 100 1.30 9.46 -2.28
C CYS A 100 0.65 9.99 -3.58
N GLY A 101 1.42 10.56 -4.53
CA GLY A 101 0.88 10.97 -5.84
C GLY A 101 0.13 9.83 -6.55
N GLY A 102 0.64 8.60 -6.50
CA GLY A 102 -0.05 7.42 -7.03
C GLY A 102 -1.34 7.09 -6.30
N PHE A 103 -1.45 7.40 -5.00
CA PHE A 103 -2.72 7.32 -4.26
C PHE A 103 -3.69 8.40 -4.73
N GLN A 104 -3.25 9.66 -4.85
CA GLN A 104 -4.09 10.76 -5.31
C GLN A 104 -4.71 10.46 -6.70
N MET A 105 -3.92 9.88 -7.61
CA MET A 105 -4.36 9.43 -8.93
C MET A 105 -5.52 8.42 -8.91
N LEU A 106 -5.69 7.64 -7.84
CA LEU A 106 -6.78 6.66 -7.73
C LEU A 106 -8.15 7.31 -7.57
N GLY A 107 -8.20 8.56 -7.12
CA GLY A 107 -9.44 9.30 -6.86
C GLY A 107 -10.24 9.64 -8.11
N ASN A 108 -11.33 10.39 -7.89
CA ASN A 108 -12.21 10.89 -8.93
C ASN A 108 -11.59 12.06 -9.70
N GLU A 109 -10.98 13.01 -8.98
CA GLU A 109 -10.44 14.26 -9.53
C GLU A 109 -9.26 14.75 -8.68
N LEU A 110 -8.30 15.41 -9.35
CA LEU A 110 -7.17 16.09 -8.75
C LEU A 110 -7.25 17.58 -9.11
N ILE A 111 -7.26 18.44 -8.09
CA ILE A 111 -7.55 19.88 -8.22
C ILE A 111 -6.35 20.68 -7.74
N ASP A 112 -5.64 21.35 -8.66
CA ASP A 112 -4.55 22.27 -8.37
C ASP A 112 -4.97 23.72 -8.61
N GLU A 113 -5.67 24.29 -7.63
CA GLU A 113 -6.10 25.70 -7.66
C GLU A 113 -4.94 26.70 -7.59
N TYR A 114 -3.79 26.25 -7.11
CA TYR A 114 -2.66 27.12 -6.79
C TYR A 114 -1.54 27.08 -7.84
N GLY A 115 -1.63 26.18 -8.83
CA GLY A 115 -0.60 25.99 -9.84
C GLY A 115 0.73 25.53 -9.23
N VAL A 116 0.66 24.66 -8.21
CA VAL A 116 1.85 24.17 -7.50
C VAL A 116 2.53 23.03 -8.23
N GLU A 117 1.78 22.29 -9.04
CA GLU A 117 2.32 21.39 -10.06
C GLU A 117 2.12 22.02 -11.43
N GLU A 118 1.04 21.66 -12.14
CA GLU A 118 0.72 22.13 -13.50
C GLU A 118 -0.51 23.05 -13.53
N GLY A 119 -1.23 23.18 -12.40
CA GLY A 119 -2.49 23.90 -12.28
C GLY A 119 -3.69 23.18 -12.91
N GLY A 120 -4.88 23.67 -12.54
CA GLY A 120 -6.15 23.23 -13.12
C GLY A 120 -6.74 22.00 -12.44
N THR A 121 -7.61 21.29 -13.16
CA THR A 121 -8.29 20.10 -12.66
C THR A 121 -8.14 18.98 -13.66
N GLU A 122 -7.79 17.79 -13.18
CA GLU A 122 -7.71 16.56 -13.97
C GLU A 122 -8.61 15.50 -13.37
N GLU A 123 -9.34 14.78 -14.21
CA GLU A 123 -10.04 13.57 -13.74
C GLU A 123 -8.98 12.54 -13.29
N GLY A 124 -9.18 11.90 -12.14
CA GLY A 124 -8.36 10.79 -11.70
C GLY A 124 -8.68 9.49 -12.46
N LEU A 125 -8.22 8.37 -11.92
CA LEU A 125 -8.48 7.01 -12.45
C LEU A 125 -9.86 6.47 -12.01
N LYS A 126 -10.54 7.16 -11.08
CA LYS A 126 -11.88 6.79 -10.57
C LYS A 126 -11.92 5.35 -10.04
N LEU A 127 -10.85 4.95 -9.34
CA LEU A 127 -10.69 3.63 -8.73
C LEU A 127 -11.07 3.62 -7.26
N LEU A 128 -10.96 4.77 -6.60
CA LEU A 128 -11.42 5.02 -5.24
C LEU A 128 -12.27 6.29 -5.21
N ASN A 129 -13.26 6.30 -4.32
CA ASN A 129 -14.25 7.37 -4.24
C ASN A 129 -13.85 8.49 -3.27
N PHE A 130 -12.98 9.37 -3.75
CA PHE A 130 -12.60 10.63 -3.12
C PHE A 130 -12.08 11.60 -4.20
N SER A 131 -11.80 12.84 -3.83
CA SER A 131 -11.02 13.76 -4.68
C SER A 131 -9.80 14.27 -3.93
N THR A 132 -8.82 14.83 -4.65
CA THR A 132 -7.63 15.45 -4.05
C THR A 132 -7.59 16.92 -4.40
N ILE A 133 -7.35 17.77 -3.41
CA ILE A 133 -7.03 19.18 -3.62
C ILE A 133 -5.58 19.44 -3.24
N PHE A 134 -4.78 20.00 -4.16
CA PHE A 134 -3.41 20.39 -3.88
C PHE A 134 -3.39 21.63 -2.98
N ALA A 135 -2.44 21.65 -2.04
CA ALA A 135 -2.27 22.72 -1.07
C ALA A 135 -0.88 23.32 -1.21
N LYS A 136 -0.70 24.63 -0.97
CA LYS A 136 0.61 25.30 -1.08
C LYS A 136 1.66 24.79 -0.12
N GLU A 137 1.22 24.35 1.06
CA GLU A 137 2.11 23.85 2.09
C GLU A 137 2.26 22.34 1.98
N LYS A 138 3.50 21.88 2.12
CA LYS A 138 3.84 20.47 2.09
C LYS A 138 3.69 19.86 3.48
N THR A 139 3.00 18.73 3.56
CA THR A 139 2.98 17.91 4.78
C THR A 139 4.24 17.06 4.82
N THR A 140 5.03 17.19 5.89
CA THR A 140 6.21 16.35 6.14
C THR A 140 6.27 15.89 7.58
N ARG A 141 6.14 14.59 7.85
CA ARG A 141 6.23 14.03 9.21
C ARG A 141 6.54 12.54 9.23
N GLN A 142 7.06 12.07 10.36
CA GLN A 142 7.08 10.64 10.70
C GLN A 142 5.69 10.22 11.18
N THR A 143 5.31 8.96 10.92
CA THR A 143 4.02 8.42 11.31
C THR A 143 4.16 6.99 11.81
N GLU A 144 3.38 6.67 12.83
CA GLU A 144 3.18 5.32 13.36
C GLU A 144 1.68 5.16 13.57
N THR A 145 1.09 4.10 13.01
CA THR A 145 -0.36 3.96 13.00
C THR A 145 -0.81 2.51 12.87
N GLU A 146 -1.99 2.20 13.40
CA GLU A 146 -2.62 0.88 13.35
C GLU A 146 -3.39 0.70 12.04
N VAL A 147 -3.14 -0.40 11.33
CA VAL A 147 -3.95 -0.82 10.18
C VAL A 147 -5.29 -1.34 10.70
N ILE A 148 -6.39 -0.76 10.22
CA ILE A 148 -7.76 -1.11 10.68
C ILE A 148 -8.64 -1.69 9.59
N ASN A 149 -8.30 -1.48 8.32
CA ASN A 149 -8.93 -2.15 7.18
C ASN A 149 -7.85 -2.56 6.18
N SER A 150 -8.09 -3.62 5.42
CA SER A 150 -7.19 -4.10 4.37
C SER A 150 -7.95 -4.51 3.12
N PRO A 151 -7.30 -4.46 1.94
CA PRO A 151 -7.82 -5.12 0.75
C PRO A 151 -7.71 -6.64 0.87
N ASP A 152 -8.47 -7.35 0.05
CA ASP A 152 -8.59 -8.82 -0.02
C ASP A 152 -7.27 -9.53 -0.37
N PHE A 153 -6.28 -8.79 -0.88
CA PHE A 153 -4.96 -9.33 -1.21
C PHE A 153 -3.97 -9.31 -0.04
N MET A 154 -4.41 -8.86 1.15
CA MET A 154 -3.60 -8.80 2.35
C MET A 154 -4.27 -9.59 3.48
N ASP A 155 -3.53 -10.49 4.12
CA ASP A 155 -4.03 -11.29 5.25
C ASP A 155 -3.99 -10.47 6.54
N LEU A 156 -5.12 -9.88 6.92
CA LEU A 156 -5.19 -8.93 8.03
C LEU A 156 -4.78 -9.58 9.37
N CYS A 157 -3.83 -8.94 10.04
CA CYS A 157 -3.73 -8.93 11.50
C CYS A 157 -3.73 -7.45 11.90
N ASN A 158 -4.43 -7.03 12.96
CA ASN A 158 -4.29 -5.65 13.41
C ASN A 158 -2.85 -5.45 13.86
N PHE A 159 -2.04 -4.75 13.05
CA PHE A 159 -0.66 -4.45 13.35
C PHE A 159 -0.36 -2.99 13.10
N THR A 160 0.66 -2.51 13.81
CA THR A 160 1.18 -1.16 13.67
C THR A 160 2.17 -1.13 12.50
N ILE A 161 2.08 -0.08 11.70
CA ILE A 161 3.07 0.27 10.67
C ILE A 161 3.74 1.59 11.02
N GLN A 162 5.01 1.70 10.66
CA GLN A 162 5.80 2.92 10.73
C GLN A 162 6.16 3.41 9.33
N GLY A 163 6.30 4.72 9.17
CA GLY A 163 6.68 5.31 7.91
C GLY A 163 6.73 6.83 8.01
N TYR A 164 6.57 7.49 6.88
CA TYR A 164 6.58 8.94 6.82
C TYR A 164 5.66 9.47 5.72
N GLU A 165 5.15 10.67 5.93
CA GLU A 165 4.35 11.40 4.95
C GLU A 165 5.16 12.55 4.41
N ILE A 166 5.24 12.65 3.07
CA ILE A 166 5.85 13.75 2.35
C ILE A 166 4.98 14.01 1.13
N HIS A 167 3.94 14.82 1.30
CA HIS A 167 2.93 15.02 0.25
C HIS A 167 2.42 16.46 0.20
N MET A 168 1.80 16.78 -0.92
CA MET A 168 1.21 18.07 -1.19
C MET A 168 -0.26 17.84 -1.55
N GLY A 169 -1.15 18.53 -0.86
CA GLY A 169 -2.59 18.33 -0.99
C GLY A 169 -3.21 17.47 0.10
N SER A 170 -4.52 17.32 0.02
CA SER A 170 -5.31 16.56 0.97
C SER A 170 -6.46 15.88 0.24
N THR A 171 -6.87 14.74 0.78
CA THR A 171 -8.03 14.02 0.27
C THR A 171 -9.31 14.66 0.81
N ILE A 172 -10.30 14.80 -0.06
CA ILE A 172 -11.60 15.42 0.26
C ILE A 172 -12.74 14.47 -0.13
N ASP A 173 -13.83 14.58 0.63
CA ASP A 173 -15.05 13.79 0.47
C ASP A 173 -14.85 12.26 0.32
N PRO A 174 -13.99 11.61 1.14
CA PRO A 174 -13.76 10.18 1.02
C PRO A 174 -15.01 9.37 1.38
N LYS A 175 -15.32 8.38 0.55
CA LYS A 175 -16.43 7.41 0.76
C LYS A 175 -15.95 5.96 0.83
N GLU A 176 -14.65 5.77 1.02
CA GLU A 176 -13.98 4.49 1.13
C GLU A 176 -13.64 4.17 2.60
N ASN A 177 -13.32 2.92 2.89
CA ASN A 177 -12.93 2.54 4.25
C ASN A 177 -11.53 3.10 4.56
N PRO A 178 -11.33 3.74 5.72
CA PRO A 178 -10.01 4.19 6.16
C PRO A 178 -8.98 3.06 6.22
N PHE A 179 -7.77 3.27 5.72
CA PHE A 179 -6.70 2.27 5.80
C PHE A 179 -6.19 2.11 7.24
N THR A 180 -5.91 3.24 7.91
CA THR A 180 -5.35 3.25 9.27
C THR A 180 -6.22 4.05 10.23
N LYS A 181 -6.01 3.84 11.54
CA LYS A 181 -6.72 4.56 12.60
C LYS A 181 -6.25 6.02 12.79
N SER A 182 -5.29 6.46 12.00
CA SER A 182 -4.48 7.64 12.28
C SER A 182 -5.29 8.89 12.60
N ASP A 183 -4.86 9.68 13.60
CA ASP A 183 -5.43 11.00 13.97
C ASP A 183 -5.18 12.09 12.89
N ILE A 184 -4.78 11.65 11.71
CA ILE A 184 -4.32 12.42 10.57
C ILE A 184 -5.52 12.69 9.66
N THR A 185 -5.64 13.91 9.16
CA THR A 185 -6.48 14.20 7.99
C THR A 185 -6.17 13.17 6.90
N ASP A 186 -7.18 12.40 6.49
CA ASP A 186 -7.12 11.31 5.49
C ASP A 186 -6.80 9.90 6.02
N ASN A 187 -6.76 9.68 7.35
CA ASN A 187 -6.63 8.35 7.99
C ASN A 187 -5.50 7.48 7.42
N GLY A 188 -4.38 8.10 7.04
CA GLY A 188 -3.24 7.44 6.41
C GLY A 188 -3.52 6.84 5.02
N GLY A 189 -4.74 6.92 4.50
CA GLY A 189 -5.15 6.28 3.26
C GLY A 189 -6.54 5.66 3.31
N PHE A 190 -6.93 5.03 2.20
CA PHE A 190 -8.22 4.35 2.07
C PHE A 190 -8.07 3.02 1.33
N VAL A 191 -9.01 2.11 1.60
CA VAL A 191 -9.05 0.78 1.01
C VAL A 191 -10.46 0.40 0.56
N ASN A 192 -10.52 -0.45 -0.47
CA ASN A 192 -11.66 -1.26 -0.82
C ASN A 192 -11.20 -2.70 -1.10
N ASN A 193 -12.04 -3.53 -1.73
CA ASN A 193 -11.79 -4.94 -2.00
C ASN A 193 -10.40 -5.25 -2.58
N ASN A 194 -9.98 -4.59 -3.65
CA ASN A 194 -8.74 -4.91 -4.36
C ASN A 194 -7.81 -3.72 -4.48
N ILE A 195 -8.10 -2.59 -3.83
CA ILE A 195 -7.34 -1.36 -3.99
C ILE A 195 -7.05 -0.77 -2.61
N MET A 196 -5.80 -0.40 -2.41
CA MET A 196 -5.32 0.37 -1.27
C MET A 196 -4.60 1.61 -1.77
N GLY A 197 -4.85 2.75 -1.15
CA GLY A 197 -4.13 3.99 -1.39
C GLY A 197 -3.65 4.58 -0.08
N THR A 198 -2.41 5.08 -0.01
CA THR A 198 -1.84 5.64 1.22
C THR A 198 -0.91 6.81 0.94
N TYR A 199 -0.85 7.78 1.86
CA TYR A 199 0.19 8.82 1.87
C TYR A 199 1.49 8.37 2.55
N ILE A 200 1.50 7.20 3.18
CA ILE A 200 2.61 6.68 3.98
C ILE A 200 3.65 6.06 3.06
N HIS A 201 4.80 6.71 2.97
CA HIS A 201 6.01 6.18 2.35
C HIS A 201 6.77 5.28 3.33
N GLY A 202 7.66 4.45 2.79
CA GLY A 202 8.43 3.47 3.58
C GLY A 202 7.59 2.33 4.14
N ILE A 203 6.33 2.18 3.72
CA ILE A 203 5.41 1.18 4.27
C ILE A 203 5.93 -0.27 4.09
N PHE A 204 6.69 -0.54 3.03
CA PHE A 204 7.28 -1.85 2.77
C PHE A 204 8.54 -2.14 3.61
N GLU A 205 9.06 -1.18 4.38
CA GLU A 205 10.11 -1.45 5.38
C GLU A 205 9.53 -2.16 6.62
N ASN A 206 8.20 -2.24 6.74
CA ASN A 206 7.53 -3.03 7.77
C ASN A 206 7.40 -4.48 7.29
N ASP A 207 8.25 -5.38 7.81
CA ASP A 207 8.26 -6.79 7.40
C ASP A 207 6.88 -7.45 7.55
N ASN A 208 6.18 -7.19 8.66
CA ASN A 208 4.81 -7.69 8.89
C ASN A 208 3.82 -7.26 7.80
N PHE A 209 3.98 -6.05 7.25
CA PHE A 209 3.14 -5.56 6.16
C PHE A 209 3.43 -6.29 4.85
N VAL A 210 4.72 -6.50 4.53
CA VAL A 210 5.14 -7.26 3.34
C VAL A 210 4.70 -8.72 3.45
N ASP A 211 4.83 -9.33 4.63
CA ASP A 211 4.40 -10.71 4.89
C ASP A 211 2.89 -10.86 4.73
N ALA A 212 2.10 -9.90 5.23
CA ALA A 212 0.65 -9.89 5.06
C ALA A 212 0.24 -9.81 3.58
N ILE A 213 0.96 -9.03 2.76
CA ILE A 213 0.76 -8.96 1.31
C ILE A 213 1.10 -10.29 0.63
N ILE A 214 2.28 -10.87 0.94
CA ILE A 214 2.72 -12.13 0.33
C ILE A 214 1.74 -13.25 0.67
N THR A 215 1.40 -13.42 1.95
CA THR A 215 0.48 -14.48 2.40
C THR A 215 -0.93 -14.27 1.85
N GLY A 216 -1.44 -13.04 1.84
CA GLY A 216 -2.73 -12.71 1.24
C GLY A 216 -2.79 -13.00 -0.26
N LEU A 217 -1.77 -12.61 -1.02
CA LEU A 217 -1.67 -12.90 -2.45
C LEU A 217 -1.52 -14.39 -2.74
N ILE A 218 -0.76 -15.15 -1.94
CA ILE A 218 -0.68 -16.62 -2.04
C ILE A 218 -2.08 -17.24 -1.88
N LYS A 219 -2.82 -16.86 -0.83
CA LYS A 219 -4.18 -17.37 -0.59
C LYS A 219 -5.14 -17.02 -1.73
N LYS A 220 -5.08 -15.77 -2.22
CA LYS A 220 -5.99 -15.26 -3.26
C LYS A 220 -5.70 -15.87 -4.63
N THR A 221 -4.43 -16.05 -4.99
CA THR A 221 -4.01 -16.57 -6.31
C THR A 221 -3.94 -18.09 -6.37
N GLY A 222 -3.78 -18.77 -5.22
CA GLY A 222 -3.55 -20.21 -5.15
C GLY A 222 -2.16 -20.64 -5.63
N LYS A 223 -1.23 -19.70 -5.81
CA LYS A 223 0.15 -20.00 -6.23
C LYS A 223 0.92 -20.78 -5.17
N THR A 224 1.78 -21.69 -5.62
CA THR A 224 2.72 -22.40 -4.74
C THR A 224 4.02 -21.62 -4.69
N VAL A 225 4.13 -20.71 -3.73
CA VAL A 225 5.34 -19.92 -3.49
C VAL A 225 6.11 -20.54 -2.33
N THR A 226 7.41 -20.80 -2.51
CA THR A 226 8.25 -21.29 -1.41
C THR A 226 8.63 -20.11 -0.54
N ILE A 227 8.09 -20.06 0.68
CA ILE A 227 8.46 -19.06 1.68
C ILE A 227 9.75 -19.54 2.36
N ASP A 228 10.79 -18.71 2.38
CA ASP A 228 12.03 -19.04 3.10
C ASP A 228 11.77 -18.99 4.61
N THR A 229 11.56 -20.17 5.19
CA THR A 229 11.16 -20.32 6.60
C THR A 229 12.23 -19.92 7.62
N SER A 230 13.42 -19.49 7.17
CA SER A 230 14.40 -18.84 8.06
C SER A 230 13.91 -17.49 8.63
N ILE A 231 12.81 -16.96 8.08
CA ILE A 231 12.15 -15.71 8.51
C ILE A 231 10.76 -16.00 9.14
N ASN A 232 10.24 -17.23 9.06
CA ASN A 232 8.90 -17.61 9.53
C ASN A 232 8.81 -17.80 11.05
N ASN A 233 9.01 -16.73 11.79
CA ASN A 233 8.43 -16.61 13.12
C ASN A 233 7.06 -15.93 13.04
N PHE A 234 6.38 -15.78 11.91
CA PHE A 234 5.07 -15.10 11.90
C PHE A 234 3.98 -15.91 12.61
N ASP A 235 3.87 -17.22 12.37
CA ASP A 235 2.93 -18.09 13.10
C ASP A 235 3.32 -18.25 14.58
N ILE A 236 4.62 -18.37 14.88
CA ILE A 236 5.15 -18.44 16.25
C ILE A 236 5.01 -17.09 16.98
N TYR A 237 5.20 -15.96 16.29
CA TYR A 237 5.02 -14.61 16.81
C TYR A 237 3.54 -14.35 17.07
N LYS A 238 2.67 -14.73 16.14
CA LYS A 238 1.21 -14.66 16.30
C LYS A 238 0.73 -15.51 17.48
N GLU A 239 1.18 -16.75 17.61
CA GLU A 239 0.92 -17.57 18.80
C GLU A 239 1.46 -16.90 20.06
N SER A 240 2.69 -16.36 20.04
CA SER A 240 3.27 -15.67 21.20
C SER A 240 2.55 -14.38 21.60
N GLN A 241 1.95 -13.65 20.64
CA GLN A 241 1.15 -12.46 20.93
C GLN A 241 -0.23 -12.83 21.46
N TYR A 242 -0.82 -13.94 21.01
CA TYR A 242 -2.04 -14.49 21.60
C TYR A 242 -1.80 -15.01 23.02
N GLU A 243 -0.67 -15.69 23.27
CA GLU A 243 -0.27 -16.13 24.61
C GLU A 243 -0.01 -14.91 25.52
N LEU A 244 0.75 -13.90 25.06
CA LEU A 244 1.01 -12.69 25.86
C LEU A 244 -0.27 -11.92 26.18
N LEU A 245 -1.22 -11.85 25.24
CA LEU A 245 -2.53 -11.22 25.47
C LEU A 245 -3.38 -12.04 26.46
N ALA A 246 -3.36 -13.37 26.36
CA ALA A 246 -4.04 -14.25 27.30
C ALA A 246 -3.45 -14.11 28.71
N ASP A 247 -2.12 -14.13 28.83
CA ASP A 247 -1.41 -13.95 30.10
C ASP A 247 -1.70 -12.58 30.72
N LEU A 248 -1.67 -11.50 29.94
CA LEU A 248 -2.01 -10.16 30.43
C LEU A 248 -3.46 -10.04 30.89
N ILE A 249 -4.40 -10.72 30.23
CA ILE A 249 -5.80 -10.79 30.62
C ILE A 249 -5.94 -11.59 31.92
N GLU A 250 -5.25 -12.71 32.07
CA GLU A 250 -5.25 -13.53 33.30
C GLU A 250 -4.57 -12.82 34.49
N GLU A 251 -3.51 -12.03 34.25
CA GLU A 251 -2.84 -11.27 35.31
C GLU A 251 -3.60 -10.00 35.72
N SER A 252 -4.34 -9.39 34.79
CA SER A 252 -5.03 -8.10 35.02
C SER A 252 -6.50 -8.23 35.41
N LEU A 253 -7.12 -9.39 35.14
CA LEU A 253 -8.53 -9.65 35.43
C LEU A 253 -8.66 -10.96 36.20
N ASP A 254 -9.42 -10.92 37.29
CA ASP A 254 -9.82 -12.12 38.01
C ASP A 254 -10.89 -12.86 37.19
N ILE A 255 -10.42 -13.71 36.27
CA ILE A 255 -11.26 -14.44 35.31
C ILE A 255 -12.29 -15.32 36.03
N ASP A 256 -11.92 -15.87 37.20
CA ASP A 256 -12.84 -16.65 38.04
C ASP A 256 -14.03 -15.80 38.51
N VAL A 257 -13.80 -14.53 38.87
CA VAL A 257 -14.86 -13.60 39.27
C VAL A 257 -15.74 -13.20 38.07
N ILE A 258 -15.17 -13.01 36.88
CA ILE A 258 -15.94 -12.66 35.67
C ILE A 258 -16.83 -13.84 35.23
N LEU A 259 -16.31 -15.06 35.24
CA LEU A 259 -17.08 -16.27 34.93
C LEU A 259 -18.19 -16.51 35.96
N ASP A 260 -17.92 -16.31 37.24
CA ASP A 260 -18.91 -16.46 38.31
C ASP A 260 -20.02 -15.38 38.25
N ILE A 261 -19.72 -14.17 37.75
CA ILE A 261 -20.72 -13.13 37.46
C ILE A 261 -21.55 -13.50 36.23
N LEU A 262 -20.94 -14.00 35.16
CA LEU A 262 -21.65 -14.40 33.93
C LEU A 262 -22.60 -15.58 34.18
N ASP A 263 -22.19 -16.57 34.98
CA ASP A 263 -23.03 -17.71 35.38
C ASP A 263 -24.19 -17.31 36.31
N LYS A 264 -24.01 -16.24 37.10
CA LYS A 264 -25.08 -15.68 37.96
C LYS A 264 -26.02 -14.74 37.21
N SER A 265 -25.60 -14.19 36.07
CA SER A 265 -26.39 -13.28 35.23
C SER A 265 -27.33 -14.00 34.25
N GLY A 266 -27.19 -15.32 34.12
CA GLY A 266 -28.02 -16.20 33.28
C GLY A 266 -29.21 -16.85 33.98
N LYS A 267 -29.62 -16.39 35.17
CA LYS A 267 -30.83 -16.84 35.89
C LYS A 267 -31.81 -15.70 36.15
#